data_AF-A0A7L9U1V2-F1
#
_entry.id   AF-A0A7L9U1V2-F1
#
_cell.length_a   1.000
_cell.length_b   1.000
_cell.length_c   1.000
_cell.angle_alpha   90.00
_cell.angle_beta   90.00
_cell.angle_gamma   90.00
#
_symmetry.space_group_name_H-M   'P 1'
#
loop_
_entity.id
_entity.type
_entity.pdbx_description
1 polymer ?
#
loop_
_entity_poly.entity_id
_entity_poly.type
_entity_poly.pdbx_seq_one_letter_code
_entity_poly.pdbx_strand_id
1 'polypeptide(L)' 'MPPLVHWIVQYLIAVVSMAALLTGIDMMGGETLPRALLSALAWSAVASALFIGTRYRNMKRGIACAVCDTLDKK' A
#
# COMPACT_ATOMS: atom_id res chain seq x y z
N MET A 1 11.83 0.12 16.74
CA MET A 1 10.85 -0.43 15.76
C MET A 1 9.52 0.27 16.00
N PRO A 2 8.80 0.73 14.96
CA PRO A 2 7.49 1.35 15.12
C PRO A 2 6.50 0.39 15.75
N PRO A 3 5.51 0.89 16.49
CA PRO A 3 4.44 0.05 17.04
C PRO A 3 3.66 -0.62 15.90
N LEU A 4 3.06 -1.77 16.19
CA LEU A 4 2.29 -2.55 15.21
C LEU A 4 1.16 -1.71 14.57
N VAL A 5 0.55 -0.81 15.35
CA VAL A 5 -0.46 0.15 14.89
C VAL A 5 0.02 1.02 13.73
N HIS A 6 1.30 1.43 13.72
CA HIS A 6 1.86 2.23 12.62
C HIS A 6 1.76 1.51 11.27
N TRP A 7 2.10 0.21 11.25
CA TRP A 7 2.04 -0.61 10.05
C TRP A 7 0.61 -0.87 9.58
N ILE A 8 -0.32 -1.05 10.52
CA ILE A 8 -1.75 -1.19 10.21
C ILE A 8 -2.28 0.10 9.57
N VAL A 9 -2.02 1.25 10.20
CA VAL A 9 -2.50 2.55 9.68
C VAL A 9 -1.91 2.82 8.30
N GLN A 10 -0.62 2.58 8.11
CA GLN A 10 0.03 2.72 6.81
C GLN A 10 -0.59 1.78 5.75
N TYR A 11 -0.96 0.56 6.15
CA TYR A 11 -1.63 -0.40 5.28
C TYR A 11 -3.02 0.06 4.88
N LEU A 12 -3.82 0.53 5.84
CA LEU A 12 -5.15 1.04 5.53
C LEU A 12 -5.10 2.26 4.61
N ILE A 13 -4.18 3.20 4.85
CA ILE A 13 -4.00 4.37 3.98
C ILE A 13 -3.60 3.94 2.55
N ALA A 14 -2.68 2.98 2.41
CA ALA A 14 -2.25 2.47 1.10
C ALA A 14 -3.39 1.76 0.35
N VAL A 15 -4.14 0.89 1.04
CA VAL A 15 -5.28 0.18 0.44
C VAL A 15 -6.34 1.17 -0.02
N VAL A 16 -6.76 2.11 0.85
CA VAL A 16 -7.83 3.06 0.54
C VAL A 16 -7.45 3.98 -0.62
N SER A 17 -6.23 4.53 -0.61
CA SER A 17 -5.78 5.42 -1.69
C SER A 17 -5.68 4.71 -3.04
N MET A 18 -5.12 3.49 -3.07
CA MET A 18 -5.01 2.70 -4.28
C MET A 18 -6.37 2.20 -4.77
N ALA A 19 -7.26 1.77 -3.87
CA ALA A 19 -8.62 1.37 -4.22
C ALA A 19 -9.43 2.54 -4.81
N ALA A 20 -9.31 3.74 -4.24
CA ALA A 20 -9.97 4.93 -4.77
C ALA A 20 -9.49 5.26 -6.20
N LEU A 21 -8.18 5.18 -6.45
CA LEU A 21 -7.60 5.38 -7.78
C LEU A 21 -8.10 4.34 -8.79
N LEU A 22 -8.01 3.05 -8.45
CA LEU A 22 -8.44 1.97 -9.34
C LEU A 22 -9.94 2.04 -9.64
N THR A 23 -10.77 2.30 -8.62
CA THR A 23 -12.21 2.48 -8.81
C THR A 23 -12.50 3.64 -9.75
N GLY A 24 -11.78 4.77 -9.60
CA GLY A 24 -11.92 5.91 -10.51
C GLY A 24 -11.59 5.56 -11.96
N ILE A 25 -10.52 4.79 -12.18
CA ILE A 25 -10.11 4.33 -13.51
C ILE A 25 -11.16 3.38 -14.12
N ASP A 26 -11.63 2.39 -13.35
CA ASP A 26 -12.64 1.42 -13.81
C ASP A 26 -13.97 2.13 -14.14
N MET A 27 -14.38 3.12 -13.34
CA MET A 27 -15.54 3.97 -13.62
C MET A 27 -15.41 4.77 -14.92
N MET A 28 -14.22 5.32 -15.20
CA MET A 28 -13.97 6.00 -16.49
C MET A 28 -14.01 5.02 -17.67
N GLY A 29 -13.71 3.74 -17.42
CA GLY A 29 -13.82 2.66 -18.41
C GLY A 29 -15.25 2.16 -18.65
N GLY A 30 -16.25 2.64 -17.91
CA GLY A 30 -17.64 2.21 -18.03
C GLY A 30 -17.98 0.90 -17.30
N GLU A 31 -17.13 0.45 -16.37
CA GLU A 31 -17.44 -0.68 -15.48
C GLU A 31 -18.62 -0.35 -14.55
N THR A 32 -19.22 -1.39 -13.95
CA THR A 32 -20.24 -1.21 -12.91
C THR A 32 -19.59 -0.99 -11.54
N LEU A 33 -20.16 -0.09 -10.72
CA LEU A 33 -19.64 0.26 -9.39
C LEU A 33 -19.33 -0.97 -8.50
N PRO A 34 -20.23 -1.95 -8.34
CA PRO A 34 -19.93 -3.11 -7.48
C PRO A 34 -18.79 -3.96 -8.01
N ARG A 35 -18.62 -4.05 -9.34
CA ARG A 35 -17.55 -4.83 -9.95
C ARG A 35 -16.20 -4.12 -9.80
N ALA A 36 -16.16 -2.84 -10.15
CA ALA A 36 -15.00 -1.96 -10.03
C ALA A 36 -14.50 -1.87 -8.58
N LEU A 37 -15.40 -1.77 -7.60
CA LEU A 37 -15.02 -1.68 -6.21
C LEU A 37 -14.41 -3.01 -5.71
N LEU A 38 -14.99 -4.14 -6.11
CA LEU A 38 -14.51 -5.47 -5.68
C LEU A 38 -13.15 -5.81 -6.31
N SER A 39 -12.95 -5.51 -7.60
CA SER A 39 -11.64 -5.63 -8.26
C SER A 39 -10.62 -4.71 -7.60
N ALA A 40 -10.95 -3.42 -7.42
CA ALA A 40 -10.06 -2.44 -6.83
C ALA A 40 -9.64 -2.81 -5.41
N LEU A 41 -10.57 -3.27 -4.56
CA LEU A 41 -10.27 -3.72 -3.20
C LEU A 41 -9.38 -4.96 -3.18
N ALA A 42 -9.66 -5.96 -4.04
CA ALA A 42 -8.86 -7.18 -4.09
C ALA A 42 -7.40 -6.86 -4.47
N TRP A 43 -7.18 -6.09 -5.53
CA TRP A 43 -5.84 -5.75 -6.00
C TRP A 43 -5.11 -4.79 -5.08
N SER A 44 -5.80 -3.77 -4.54
CA SER A 44 -5.18 -2.82 -3.59
C SER A 44 -4.76 -3.50 -2.29
N ALA A 45 -5.55 -4.45 -1.78
CA ALA A 45 -5.20 -5.25 -0.60
C ALA A 45 -3.92 -6.07 -0.83
N VAL A 46 -3.86 -6.82 -1.94
CA VAL A 46 -2.70 -7.64 -2.28
C VAL A 46 -1.45 -6.79 -2.49
N ALA A 47 -1.55 -5.72 -3.30
CA ALA A 47 -0.42 -4.84 -3.58
C ALA A 47 0.10 -4.16 -2.30
N SER A 48 -0.81 -3.64 -1.47
CA SER A 48 -0.44 -2.99 -0.21
C SER A 48 0.19 -3.96 0.78
N ALA A 49 -0.31 -5.20 0.85
CA ALA A 49 0.25 -6.24 1.71
C ALA A 49 1.68 -6.61 1.29
N LEU A 50 1.93 -6.74 -0.02
CA LEU A 50 3.28 -6.98 -0.54
C LEU A 50 4.22 -5.82 -0.25
N PHE A 51 3.78 -4.58 -0.51
CA PHE A 51 4.60 -3.39 -0.31
C PHE A 51 4.99 -3.20 1.17
N ILE A 52 4.00 -3.22 2.06
CA ILE A 52 4.21 -2.98 3.48
C ILE A 52 4.84 -4.18 4.16
N GLY A 53 4.47 -5.39 3.78
CA GLY A 53 5.08 -6.62 4.26
C GLY A 53 6.59 -6.67 3.94
N THR A 54 6.97 -6.25 2.73
CA THR A 54 8.38 -6.13 2.34
C THR A 54 9.10 -5.08 3.18
N ARG A 55 8.49 -3.90 3.36
CA ARG A 55 9.07 -2.82 4.19
C ARG A 55 9.24 -3.25 5.65
N TYR A 56 8.23 -3.90 6.23
CA TYR A 56 8.27 -4.46 7.58
C TYR A 56 9.37 -5.51 7.73
N ARG A 57 9.46 -6.44 6.78
CA ARG A 57 10.50 -7.49 6.77
C ARG A 57 11.90 -6.89 6.68
N ASN A 58 12.12 -5.93 5.79
CA ASN A 58 13.42 -5.29 5.62
C ASN A 58 13.83 -4.56 6.89
N MET A 59 12.92 -3.81 7.51
CA MET A 59 13.17 -3.14 8.79
C MET A 59 13.48 -4.13 9.91
N LYS A 60 12.72 -5.23 10.03
CA LYS A 60 12.94 -6.25 11.05
C LYS A 60 14.30 -6.96 10.90
N ARG A 61 14.78 -7.11 9.66
CA ARG A 61 16.06 -7.76 9.34
C ARG A 61 17.25 -6.81 9.31
N GLY A 62 17.06 -5.52 9.60
CA GLY A 62 18.12 -4.52 9.52
C GLY A 62 18.71 -4.37 8.11
N ILE A 63 17.93 -4.70 7.08
CA ILE A 63 18.35 -4.50 5.69
C ILE A 63 18.37 -2.99 5.44
N ALA A 64 19.55 -2.46 5.12
CA ALA A 64 19.75 -1.04 4.87
C ALA A 64 18.75 -0.56 3.81
N CYS A 65 17.98 0.45 4.19
CA CYS A 65 17.03 1.09 3.30
C CYS A 65 17.83 2.09 2.46
N ALA A 66 18.14 1.72 1.21
CA ALA A 66 18.91 2.59 0.32
C ALA A 66 18.33 4.02 0.21
N VAL A 67 17.00 4.15 0.25
CA VAL A 67 16.31 5.46 0.26
C VAL A 67 16.46 6.19 1.60
N CYS A 68 16.50 5.47 2.71
CA CYS A 68 16.62 6.06 4.04
C CYS A 68 18.04 6.59 4.25
N ASP A 69 19.06 5.83 3.82
CA ASP A 69 20.46 6.29 3.83
C ASP A 69 20.65 7.54 2.96
N THR A 70 19.84 7.73 1.91
CA THR A 70 19.87 8.96 1.10
C THR A 70 19.13 10.13 1.74
N LEU A 71 18.08 9.89 2.54
CA LEU A 71 17.31 10.93 3.22
C LEU A 71 18.00 11.42 4.51
N ASP A 72 18.79 10.57 5.18
CA ASP A 72 19.49 10.88 6.43
C ASP A 72 20.80 11.67 6.21
N LYS A 73 21.30 11.74 4.97
CA LYS A 73 22.48 12.53 4.56
C LYS A 73 22.21 14.04 4.44
N LYS A 74 21.44 14.61 5.37
CA LYS A 74 21.11 16.04 5.36
C LYS A 74 22.12 16.90 6.12
#